data_AF-A0A812PJJ7-F1
#
_entry.id   AF-A0A812PJJ7-F1
#
_cell.length_a   1.000
_cell.length_b   1.000
_cell.length_c   1.000
_cell.angle_alpha   90.00
_cell.angle_beta   90.00
_cell.angle_gamma   90.00
#
_symmetry.space_group_name_H-M   'P 1'
#
loop_
_entity.id
_entity.type
_entity.pdbx_description
1 polymer ?
#
loop_
_entity_poly.entity_id
_entity_poly.type
_entity_poly.pdbx_seq_one_letter_code
_entity_poly.pdbx_strand_id
1 'polypeptide(L)'
;MEDMGGLPSPLPDELTSACTWALPSLLACLKARVINNREITKAELGVLMHVAKCSDNASEWWALQGTILKNTILAQTAASQYQALGNTAAVRASRDSKGQRLETYCKGMITLMSDLEKSDALESQIAADSKAKPAMEYCAVAQTSRQACFHEQGRACLEQGLAALFETHRAETTGILSALDSHTMQYELPGETSWKSWSQELQGRSPDDKELGDLVMTTAAATIATLKGGLINNDFKNLEQASKNLESFHSKFQAVFDKGICTGSVMDDCVALSRQAKVRSQQVSVLMIESVLNLGIVGNKADIIEAQIEKLKGKTSCEKDVCKVLLHKARAVLGK
;
A
#
# COMPACT_ATOMS: atom_id res chain seq x y z
N MET A 1 2.13 -5.60 -33.46
CA MET A 1 3.57 -5.65 -33.76
C MET A 1 3.69 -5.27 -35.21
N GLU A 2 3.83 -3.98 -35.49
CA GLU A 2 4.18 -3.53 -36.84
C GLU A 2 5.69 -3.31 -36.86
N ASP A 3 6.31 -4.01 -37.80
CA ASP A 3 7.74 -4.09 -38.03
C ASP A 3 8.22 -2.73 -38.56
N MET A 4 8.86 -1.93 -37.70
CA MET A 4 9.56 -0.73 -38.11
C MET A 4 10.83 -1.21 -38.82
N GLY A 5 10.75 -1.30 -40.14
CA GLY A 5 11.82 -1.73 -41.03
C GLY A 5 13.19 -1.25 -40.55
N GLY A 6 14.08 -2.22 -40.33
CA GLY A 6 15.40 -1.99 -39.75
C GLY A 6 16.19 -0.96 -40.54
N LEU A 7 16.40 0.20 -39.93
CA LEU A 7 17.40 1.16 -40.38
C LEU A 7 18.78 0.50 -40.26
N PRO A 8 19.61 0.52 -41.32
CA PRO A 8 20.89 -0.19 -41.34
C PRO A 8 21.84 0.41 -40.29
N SER A 9 22.50 -0.46 -39.52
CA SER A 9 23.72 -0.15 -38.77
C SER A 9 24.91 -0.86 -39.42
N PRO A 10 26.06 -0.21 -39.57
CA PRO A 10 26.35 1.18 -39.21
C PRO A 10 25.92 2.19 -40.30
N LEU A 11 25.63 3.43 -39.89
CA LEU A 11 25.45 4.55 -40.82
C LEU A 11 26.81 4.96 -41.41
N PRO A 12 26.86 5.51 -42.63
CA PRO A 12 28.08 6.11 -43.19
C PRO A 12 28.66 7.20 -42.27
N ASP A 13 29.99 7.33 -42.21
CA ASP A 13 30.70 8.25 -41.29
C ASP A 13 30.25 9.72 -41.39
N GLU A 14 29.88 10.17 -42.59
CA GLU A 14 29.33 11.51 -42.85
C GLU A 14 27.96 11.71 -42.17
N LEU A 15 27.11 10.67 -42.18
CA LEU A 15 25.80 10.67 -41.53
C LEU A 15 25.95 10.55 -40.00
N THR A 16 26.89 9.74 -39.52
CA THR A 16 27.23 9.63 -38.10
C THR A 16 27.71 10.96 -37.52
N SER A 17 28.53 11.69 -38.27
CA SER A 17 29.00 13.02 -37.90
C SER A 17 27.86 14.03 -37.87
N ALA A 18 26.98 14.05 -38.88
CA ALA A 18 25.81 14.93 -38.91
C ALA A 18 24.83 14.64 -37.76
N CYS A 19 24.61 13.36 -37.44
CA CYS A 19 23.80 12.92 -36.30
C CYS A 19 24.35 13.42 -34.96
N THR A 20 25.68 13.37 -34.78
CA THR A 20 26.34 13.82 -33.56
C THR A 20 26.15 15.33 -33.32
N TRP A 21 26.16 16.13 -34.38
CA TRP A 21 25.93 17.59 -34.29
C TRP A 21 24.46 17.97 -34.05
N ALA A 22 23.50 17.15 -34.48
CA ALA A 22 22.06 17.44 -34.34
C ALA A 22 21.50 17.17 -32.92
N LEU A 23 22.15 16.28 -32.15
CA LEU A 23 21.67 15.83 -30.83
C LEU A 23 21.44 16.97 -29.82
N PRO A 24 22.39 17.91 -29.62
CA PRO A 24 22.19 19.04 -28.72
C PRO A 24 20.96 19.89 -29.07
N SER A 25 20.77 20.19 -30.35
CA SER A 25 19.65 21.01 -30.83
C SER A 25 18.31 20.29 -30.68
N LEU A 26 18.27 18.99 -30.99
CA LEU A 26 17.08 18.16 -30.78
C LEU A 26 16.69 18.11 -29.30
N LEU A 27 17.63 17.86 -28.39
CA LEU A 27 17.37 17.90 -26.94
C LEU A 27 16.87 19.26 -26.48
N ALA A 28 17.49 20.36 -26.93
CA ALA A 28 17.07 21.71 -26.57
C ALA A 28 15.62 21.99 -27.00
N CYS A 29 15.23 21.57 -28.21
CA CYS A 29 13.85 21.69 -28.68
C CYS A 29 12.87 20.88 -27.83
N LEU A 30 13.20 19.64 -27.48
CA LEU A 30 12.35 18.79 -26.64
C LEU A 30 12.25 19.33 -25.21
N LYS A 31 13.36 19.80 -24.63
CA LYS A 31 13.41 20.47 -23.33
C LYS A 31 12.49 21.70 -23.31
N ALA A 32 12.54 22.54 -24.34
CA ALA A 32 11.65 23.69 -24.46
C ALA A 32 10.17 23.29 -24.52
N ARG A 33 9.84 22.15 -25.15
CA ARG A 33 8.46 21.66 -25.18
C ARG A 33 7.98 21.18 -23.81
N VAL A 34 8.81 20.46 -23.06
CA VAL A 34 8.51 20.05 -21.67
C VAL A 34 8.22 21.26 -20.78
N ILE A 35 9.05 22.32 -20.88
CA ILE A 35 8.85 23.58 -20.15
C ILE A 35 7.49 24.21 -20.49
N ASN A 36 7.11 24.17 -21.76
CA ASN A 36 5.85 24.72 -22.25
C ASN A 36 4.68 23.74 -22.14
N ASN A 37 4.85 22.62 -21.44
CA ASN A 37 3.85 21.55 -21.28
C ASN A 37 3.25 21.09 -22.63
N ARG A 38 4.09 21.02 -23.67
CA ARG A 38 3.71 20.55 -25.00
C ARG A 38 4.05 19.08 -25.17
N GLU A 39 3.20 18.37 -25.90
CA GLU A 39 3.42 16.96 -26.20
C GLU A 39 4.72 16.75 -27.01
N ILE A 40 5.40 15.64 -26.71
CA ILE A 40 6.44 15.06 -27.56
C ILE A 40 5.91 13.72 -28.04
N THR A 41 5.93 13.53 -29.35
CA THR A 41 5.44 12.31 -29.97
C THR A 41 6.43 11.16 -29.75
N LYS A 42 5.91 9.93 -29.79
CA LYS A 42 6.74 8.71 -29.76
C LYS A 42 7.76 8.68 -30.92
N ALA A 43 7.40 9.26 -32.07
CA ALA A 43 8.28 9.36 -33.23
C ALA A 43 9.49 10.27 -32.96
N GLU A 44 9.28 11.45 -32.36
CA GLU A 44 10.34 12.39 -32.00
C GLU A 44 11.32 11.79 -30.97
N LEU A 45 10.79 11.09 -29.95
CA LEU A 45 11.61 10.33 -29.01
C LEU A 45 12.39 9.19 -29.69
N GLY A 46 11.77 8.52 -30.66
CA GLY A 46 12.41 7.47 -31.45
C GLY A 46 13.57 7.99 -32.30
N VAL A 47 13.42 9.16 -32.91
CA VAL A 47 14.51 9.83 -33.66
C VAL A 47 15.65 10.16 -32.72
N LEU A 48 15.39 10.78 -31.56
CA LEU A 48 16.42 11.09 -30.58
C LEU A 48 17.22 9.83 -30.15
N MET A 49 16.52 8.75 -29.82
CA MET A 49 17.15 7.49 -29.41
C MET A 49 17.97 6.85 -30.54
N HIS A 50 17.46 6.90 -31.77
CA HIS A 50 18.16 6.36 -32.93
C HIS A 50 19.45 7.15 -33.23
N VAL A 51 19.36 8.48 -33.24
CA VAL A 51 20.52 9.37 -33.46
C VAL A 51 21.56 9.18 -32.35
N ALA A 52 21.13 9.05 -31.09
CA ALA A 52 22.03 8.80 -29.95
C ALA A 52 22.74 7.44 -30.04
N LYS A 53 22.06 6.40 -30.55
CA LYS A 53 22.66 5.08 -30.77
C LYS A 53 23.76 5.12 -31.84
N CYS A 54 23.64 6.02 -32.82
CA CYS A 54 24.60 6.14 -33.91
C CYS A 54 25.82 7.00 -33.55
N SER A 55 25.78 7.79 -32.47
CA SER A 55 26.89 8.62 -32.00
C SER A 55 27.69 7.91 -30.90
N ASP A 56 28.83 7.31 -31.24
CA ASP A 56 29.63 6.39 -30.40
C ASP A 56 30.23 6.97 -29.08
N ASN A 57 30.04 8.25 -28.74
CA ASN A 57 30.84 8.92 -27.68
C ASN A 57 30.15 9.21 -26.34
N ALA A 58 28.86 8.95 -26.16
CA ALA A 58 28.17 9.14 -24.86
C ALA A 58 26.80 8.45 -24.80
N SER A 59 26.67 7.30 -25.47
CA SER A 59 25.39 6.64 -25.77
C SER A 59 24.49 6.44 -24.55
N GLU A 60 25.05 6.10 -23.39
CA GLU A 60 24.31 5.89 -22.15
C GLU A 60 23.72 7.18 -21.58
N TRP A 61 24.49 8.28 -21.56
CA TRP A 61 23.99 9.56 -21.05
C TRP A 61 22.93 10.14 -21.99
N TRP A 62 23.14 10.10 -23.31
CA TRP A 62 22.14 10.56 -24.28
C TRP A 62 20.85 9.73 -24.22
N ALA A 63 20.96 8.41 -24.09
CA ALA A 63 19.81 7.52 -23.91
C ALA A 63 19.08 7.83 -22.59
N LEU A 64 19.81 8.16 -21.52
CA LEU A 64 19.22 8.55 -20.25
C LEU A 64 18.46 9.88 -20.36
N GLN A 65 19.03 10.91 -21.02
CA GLN A 65 18.33 12.18 -21.23
C GLN A 65 17.01 11.99 -21.99
N GLY A 66 17.01 11.15 -23.03
CA GLY A 66 15.79 10.79 -23.76
C GLY A 66 14.77 10.04 -22.88
N THR A 67 15.25 9.16 -22.00
CA THR A 67 14.39 8.43 -21.04
C THR A 67 13.75 9.37 -20.02
N ILE A 68 14.52 10.32 -19.49
CA ILE A 68 14.03 11.36 -18.56
C ILE A 68 12.93 12.20 -19.24
N LEU A 69 13.14 12.67 -20.47
CA LEU A 69 12.11 13.42 -21.21
C LEU A 69 10.83 12.59 -21.39
N LYS A 70 10.96 11.33 -21.79
CA LYS A 70 9.82 10.41 -21.94
C LYS A 70 9.05 10.26 -20.63
N ASN A 71 9.74 10.00 -19.52
CA ASN A 71 9.12 9.76 -18.22
C ASN A 71 8.51 11.04 -17.64
N THR A 72 9.10 12.21 -17.96
CA THR A 72 8.53 13.52 -17.63
C THR A 72 7.16 13.70 -18.26
N ILE A 73 7.02 13.38 -19.55
CA ILE A 73 5.73 13.50 -20.24
C ILE A 73 4.72 12.52 -19.69
N LEU A 74 5.11 11.26 -19.49
CA LEU A 74 4.21 10.26 -18.92
C LEU A 74 3.69 10.71 -17.55
N ALA A 75 4.56 11.29 -16.71
CA ALA A 75 4.17 11.85 -15.43
C ALA A 75 3.23 13.05 -15.59
N GLN A 76 3.51 13.99 -16.51
CA GLN A 76 2.65 15.15 -16.79
C GLN A 76 1.27 14.75 -17.34
N THR A 77 1.22 13.78 -18.26
CA THR A 77 -0.03 13.25 -18.80
C THR A 77 -0.84 12.53 -17.72
N ALA A 78 -0.19 11.74 -16.87
CA ALA A 78 -0.88 11.10 -15.74
C ALA A 78 -1.38 12.14 -14.72
N ALA A 79 -0.59 13.20 -14.46
CA ALA A 79 -0.97 14.31 -13.60
C ALA A 79 -2.21 15.03 -14.15
N SER A 80 -2.23 15.37 -15.44
CA SER A 80 -3.37 16.06 -16.05
C SER A 80 -4.63 15.19 -16.06
N GLN A 81 -4.50 13.88 -16.33
CA GLN A 81 -5.60 12.92 -16.24
C GLN A 81 -6.15 12.77 -14.82
N TYR A 82 -5.30 12.88 -13.81
CA TYR A 82 -5.69 12.85 -12.41
C TYR A 82 -6.35 14.17 -11.99
N GLN A 83 -5.79 15.32 -12.38
CA GLN A 83 -6.38 16.64 -12.14
C GLN A 83 -7.76 16.79 -12.80
N ALA A 84 -7.95 16.23 -13.99
CA ALA A 84 -9.23 16.24 -14.70
C ALA A 84 -10.37 15.54 -13.95
N LEU A 85 -10.06 14.73 -12.92
CA LEU A 85 -11.08 14.16 -12.05
C LEU A 85 -11.82 15.25 -11.26
N GLY A 86 -11.17 16.36 -10.91
CA GLY A 86 -11.80 17.48 -10.23
C GLY A 86 -10.82 18.33 -9.42
N ASN A 87 -11.32 19.47 -8.93
CA ASN A 87 -10.49 20.44 -8.20
C ASN A 87 -10.25 20.06 -6.73
N THR A 88 -11.18 19.31 -6.11
CA THR A 88 -11.09 18.92 -4.70
C THR A 88 -10.68 17.46 -4.55
N ALA A 89 -9.90 17.16 -3.50
CA ALA A 89 -9.39 15.82 -3.25
C ALA A 89 -10.52 14.79 -3.05
N ALA A 90 -11.60 15.17 -2.36
CA ALA A 90 -12.79 14.33 -2.17
C ALA A 90 -13.46 13.93 -3.50
N VAL A 91 -13.58 14.86 -4.46
CA VAL A 91 -14.14 14.57 -5.79
C VAL A 91 -13.22 13.62 -6.56
N ARG A 92 -11.90 13.79 -6.46
CA ARG A 92 -10.93 12.87 -7.08
C ARG A 92 -11.05 11.47 -6.49
N ALA A 93 -11.08 11.34 -5.17
CA ALA A 93 -11.23 10.05 -4.49
C ALA A 93 -12.55 9.36 -4.86
N SER A 94 -13.65 10.10 -4.96
CA SER A 94 -14.94 9.55 -5.40
C SER A 94 -14.90 9.02 -6.85
N ARG A 95 -14.26 9.76 -7.77
CA ARG A 95 -14.16 9.38 -9.20
C ARG A 95 -13.05 8.37 -9.50
N ASP A 96 -12.06 8.24 -8.61
CA ASP A 96 -10.98 7.26 -8.67
C ASP A 96 -10.92 6.46 -7.35
N SER A 97 -12.05 5.83 -7.00
CA SER A 97 -12.22 5.10 -5.73
C SER A 97 -11.28 3.91 -5.57
N LYS A 98 -10.73 3.39 -6.68
CA LYS A 98 -9.72 2.33 -6.68
C LYS A 98 -8.28 2.86 -6.71
N GLY A 99 -8.11 4.18 -6.82
CA GLY A 99 -6.81 4.84 -6.91
C GLY A 99 -6.00 4.48 -8.15
N GLN A 100 -6.62 4.04 -9.25
CA GLN A 100 -5.90 3.55 -10.43
C GLN A 100 -5.17 4.67 -11.19
N ARG A 101 -5.80 5.85 -11.30
CA ARG A 101 -5.17 7.01 -11.94
C ARG A 101 -4.10 7.60 -11.05
N LEU A 102 -4.37 7.68 -9.74
CA LEU A 102 -3.37 8.07 -8.74
C LEU A 102 -2.15 7.13 -8.77
N GLU A 103 -2.37 5.81 -8.83
CA GLU A 103 -1.32 4.79 -8.91
C GLU A 103 -0.47 4.96 -10.19
N THR A 104 -1.11 5.23 -11.33
CA THR A 104 -0.40 5.50 -12.59
C THR A 104 0.47 6.74 -12.49
N TYR A 105 -0.06 7.81 -11.89
CA TYR A 105 0.70 9.04 -11.65
C TYR A 105 1.89 8.79 -10.70
N CYS A 106 1.68 8.08 -9.59
CA CYS A 106 2.75 7.69 -8.65
C CYS A 106 3.86 6.89 -9.33
N LYS A 107 3.51 5.88 -10.14
CA LYS A 107 4.49 5.05 -10.88
C LYS A 107 5.32 5.88 -11.85
N GLY A 108 4.69 6.82 -12.55
CA GLY A 108 5.38 7.78 -13.42
C GLY A 108 6.41 8.60 -12.64
N MET A 109 5.99 9.16 -11.49
CA MET A 109 6.85 9.97 -10.62
C MET A 109 8.02 9.17 -10.02
N ILE A 110 7.78 7.93 -9.57
CA ILE A 110 8.82 7.03 -9.04
C ILE A 110 9.87 6.71 -10.11
N THR A 111 9.40 6.38 -11.32
CA THR A 111 10.29 6.04 -12.45
C THR A 111 11.14 7.25 -12.83
N LEU A 112 10.50 8.43 -12.96
CA LEU A 112 11.20 9.68 -13.26
C LEU A 112 12.23 10.01 -12.18
N MET A 113 11.89 9.91 -10.90
CA MET A 113 12.85 10.18 -9.81
C MET A 113 14.06 9.23 -9.88
N SER A 114 13.83 7.95 -10.17
CA SER A 114 14.92 6.97 -10.30
C SER A 114 15.86 7.29 -11.47
N ASP A 115 15.33 7.82 -12.57
CA ASP A 115 16.16 8.22 -13.71
C ASP A 115 16.88 9.56 -13.47
N LEU A 116 16.27 10.47 -12.70
CA LEU A 116 16.95 11.69 -12.24
C LEU A 116 18.12 11.36 -11.31
N GLU A 117 17.94 10.45 -10.35
CA GLU A 117 19.02 9.96 -9.47
C GLU A 117 20.18 9.35 -10.28
N LYS A 118 19.89 8.57 -11.33
CA LYS A 118 20.91 8.05 -12.25
C LYS A 118 21.61 9.16 -13.02
N SER A 119 20.88 10.20 -13.45
CA SER A 119 21.46 11.34 -14.17
C SER A 119 22.43 12.08 -13.27
N ASP A 120 22.02 12.39 -12.04
CA ASP A 120 22.86 13.09 -11.06
C ASP A 120 24.15 12.28 -10.78
N ALA A 121 24.06 10.95 -10.71
CA ALA A 121 25.22 10.07 -10.52
C ALA A 121 26.17 10.08 -11.73
N LEU A 122 25.66 9.96 -12.96
CA LEU A 122 26.46 10.01 -14.19
C LEU A 122 27.08 11.40 -14.40
N GLU A 123 26.32 12.47 -14.14
CA GLU A 123 26.81 13.85 -14.21
C GLU A 123 27.93 14.09 -13.21
N SER A 124 27.83 13.55 -12.00
CA SER A 124 28.89 13.63 -11.00
C SER A 124 30.17 12.89 -11.44
N GLN A 125 30.03 11.75 -12.13
CA GLN A 125 31.17 11.00 -12.66
C GLN A 125 31.84 11.73 -13.83
N ILE A 126 31.06 12.30 -14.74
CA ILE A 126 31.61 12.98 -15.93
C ILE A 126 32.14 14.38 -15.59
N ALA A 127 31.65 15.04 -14.54
CA ALA A 127 32.20 16.32 -14.07
C ALA A 127 33.68 16.24 -13.63
N ALA A 128 34.20 15.03 -13.39
CA ALA A 128 35.62 14.78 -13.16
C ALA A 128 36.47 14.85 -14.46
N ASP A 129 35.84 14.78 -15.64
CA ASP A 129 36.46 14.96 -16.95
C ASP A 129 36.18 16.37 -17.50
N SER A 130 37.21 17.22 -17.51
CA SER A 130 37.10 18.64 -17.86
C SER A 130 36.70 18.91 -19.31
N LYS A 131 36.80 17.93 -20.22
CA LYS A 131 36.52 18.12 -21.65
C LYS A 131 35.04 17.92 -22.02
N ALA A 132 34.30 17.10 -21.28
CA ALA A 132 32.88 16.81 -21.55
C ALA A 132 31.91 17.80 -20.88
N LYS A 133 32.38 18.53 -19.86
CA LYS A 133 31.57 19.36 -18.96
C LYS A 133 30.70 20.44 -19.64
N PRO A 134 31.21 21.26 -20.60
CA PRO A 134 30.41 22.34 -21.19
C PRO A 134 29.26 21.84 -22.09
N ALA A 135 29.44 20.72 -22.77
CA ALA A 135 28.40 20.14 -23.64
C ALA A 135 27.26 19.52 -22.82
N MET A 136 27.57 18.97 -21.64
CA MET A 136 26.59 18.39 -20.73
C MET A 136 25.72 19.43 -20.03
N GLU A 137 26.32 20.52 -19.52
CA GLU A 137 25.58 21.59 -18.81
C GLU A 137 24.51 22.23 -19.71
N TYR A 138 24.80 22.38 -21.01
CA TYR A 138 23.85 22.98 -21.96
C TYR A 138 22.67 22.05 -22.29
N CYS A 139 22.90 20.73 -22.28
CA CYS A 139 21.95 19.73 -22.78
C CYS A 139 21.25 18.91 -21.69
N ALA A 140 21.65 19.05 -20.42
CA ALA A 140 21.02 18.34 -19.31
C ALA A 140 19.53 18.67 -19.18
N VAL A 141 18.69 17.64 -19.10
CA VAL A 141 17.23 17.78 -18.95
C VAL A 141 16.76 17.56 -17.51
N ALA A 142 17.62 16.99 -16.65
CA ALA A 142 17.28 16.58 -15.29
C ALA A 142 16.61 17.69 -14.47
N GLN A 143 17.21 18.89 -14.45
CA GLN A 143 16.66 20.02 -13.69
C GLN A 143 15.32 20.52 -14.25
N THR A 144 15.17 20.55 -15.58
CA THR A 144 13.91 20.94 -16.23
C THR A 144 12.81 19.94 -15.90
N SER A 145 13.09 18.64 -16.00
CA SER A 145 12.15 17.59 -15.61
C SER A 145 11.80 17.64 -14.13
N ARG A 146 12.77 17.95 -13.27
CA ARG A 146 12.55 18.15 -11.84
C ARG A 146 11.57 19.29 -11.58
N GLN A 147 11.78 20.45 -12.22
CA GLN A 147 10.88 21.60 -12.11
C GLN A 147 9.49 21.33 -12.70
N ALA A 148 9.41 20.59 -13.81
CA ALA A 148 8.15 20.33 -14.49
C ALA A 148 7.22 19.37 -13.72
N CYS A 149 7.79 18.40 -12.99
CA CYS A 149 7.01 17.35 -12.32
C CYS A 149 6.97 17.47 -10.79
N PHE A 150 8.05 17.94 -10.16
CA PHE A 150 8.19 17.97 -8.71
C PHE A 150 8.11 19.38 -8.12
N HIS A 151 7.62 20.37 -8.87
CA HIS A 151 7.32 21.68 -8.28
C HIS A 151 6.21 21.56 -7.22
N GLU A 152 6.12 22.57 -6.35
CA GLU A 152 5.23 22.62 -5.20
C GLU A 152 3.77 22.24 -5.51
N GLN A 153 3.19 22.74 -6.61
CA GLN A 153 1.80 22.44 -6.97
C GLN A 153 1.55 20.97 -7.39
N GLY A 154 2.54 20.30 -7.99
CA GLY A 154 2.42 18.92 -8.48
C GLY A 154 2.53 17.92 -7.34
N ARG A 155 3.44 18.21 -6.40
CA ARG A 155 3.56 17.52 -5.12
C ARG A 155 2.31 17.69 -4.25
N ALA A 156 1.81 18.92 -4.10
CA ALA A 156 0.59 19.16 -3.34
C ALA A 156 -0.62 18.40 -3.91
N CYS A 157 -0.74 18.33 -5.24
CA CYS A 157 -1.79 17.56 -5.90
C CYS A 157 -1.71 16.06 -5.56
N LEU A 158 -0.50 15.50 -5.56
CA LEU A 158 -0.23 14.10 -5.22
C LEU A 158 -0.52 13.81 -3.74
N GLU A 159 0.00 14.65 -2.83
CA GLU A 159 -0.20 14.52 -1.39
C GLU A 159 -1.68 14.61 -1.00
N GLN A 160 -2.41 15.58 -1.57
CA GLN A 160 -3.86 15.69 -1.38
C GLN A 160 -4.62 14.46 -1.89
N GLY A 161 -4.21 13.92 -3.04
CA GLY A 161 -4.81 12.73 -3.63
C GLY A 161 -4.62 11.49 -2.76
N LEU A 162 -3.40 11.28 -2.28
CA LEU A 162 -3.06 10.18 -1.36
C LEU A 162 -3.80 10.32 -0.03
N ALA A 163 -3.83 11.52 0.56
CA ALA A 163 -4.55 11.78 1.80
C ALA A 163 -6.05 11.48 1.67
N ALA A 164 -6.70 11.90 0.58
CA ALA A 164 -8.13 11.64 0.38
C ALA A 164 -8.45 10.16 0.13
N LEU A 165 -7.62 9.45 -0.63
CA LEU A 165 -7.79 8.02 -0.83
C LEU A 165 -7.59 7.25 0.48
N PHE A 166 -6.56 7.62 1.25
CA PHE A 166 -6.34 7.05 2.57
C PHE A 166 -7.49 7.35 3.53
N GLU A 167 -8.03 8.57 3.55
CA GLU A 167 -9.14 8.96 4.41
C GLU A 167 -10.38 8.09 4.17
N THR A 168 -10.61 7.66 2.93
CA THR A 168 -11.70 6.73 2.59
C THR A 168 -11.52 5.37 3.31
N HIS A 169 -10.31 4.80 3.23
CA HIS A 169 -9.98 3.56 3.95
C HIS A 169 -9.96 3.74 5.46
N ARG A 170 -9.51 4.90 5.94
CA ARG A 170 -9.47 5.25 7.36
C ARG A 170 -10.88 5.34 7.94
N ALA A 171 -11.79 6.05 7.29
CA ALA A 171 -13.16 6.21 7.74
C ALA A 171 -13.89 4.86 7.79
N GLU A 172 -13.73 4.02 6.75
CA GLU A 172 -14.27 2.66 6.70
C GLU A 172 -13.74 1.82 7.88
N THR A 173 -12.42 1.75 8.05
CA THR A 173 -11.78 0.91 9.09
C THR A 173 -12.15 1.40 10.49
N THR A 174 -12.11 2.71 10.72
CA THR A 174 -12.45 3.31 12.03
C THR A 174 -13.92 3.08 12.38
N GLY A 175 -14.81 3.16 11.39
CA GLY A 175 -16.23 2.84 11.55
C GLY A 175 -16.45 1.40 11.97
N ILE A 176 -15.77 0.44 11.32
CA ILE A 176 -15.84 -0.98 11.68
C ILE A 176 -15.27 -1.23 13.07
N LEU A 177 -14.12 -0.62 13.40
CA LEU A 177 -13.52 -0.74 14.73
C LEU A 177 -14.46 -0.23 15.82
N SER A 178 -15.10 0.93 15.60
CA SER A 178 -16.06 1.51 16.53
C SER A 178 -17.32 0.66 16.69
N ALA A 179 -17.81 0.03 15.61
CA ALA A 179 -18.91 -0.92 15.66
C ALA A 179 -18.54 -2.15 16.50
N LEU A 180 -17.37 -2.75 16.26
CA LEU A 180 -16.86 -3.87 17.05
C LEU A 180 -16.65 -3.51 18.52
N ASP A 181 -16.17 -2.30 18.83
CA ASP A 181 -16.03 -1.82 20.21
C ASP A 181 -17.37 -1.70 20.92
N SER A 182 -18.38 -1.12 20.25
CA SER A 182 -19.75 -1.07 20.74
C SER A 182 -20.33 -2.46 21.00
N HIS A 183 -20.13 -3.40 20.06
CA HIS A 183 -20.53 -4.79 20.26
C HIS A 183 -19.79 -5.43 21.43
N THR A 184 -18.51 -5.15 21.63
CA THR A 184 -17.82 -5.74 22.77
C THR A 184 -18.29 -5.18 24.11
N MET A 185 -18.60 -3.87 24.18
CA MET A 185 -19.08 -3.22 25.40
C MET A 185 -20.52 -3.58 25.75
N GLN A 186 -21.41 -3.72 24.76
CA GLN A 186 -22.82 -4.03 25.00
C GLN A 186 -23.07 -5.48 25.45
N TYR A 187 -22.13 -6.39 25.21
CA TYR A 187 -22.35 -7.84 25.38
C TYR A 187 -21.46 -8.48 26.46
N GLU A 188 -20.81 -7.72 27.34
CA GLU A 188 -19.79 -8.26 28.27
C GLU A 188 -18.78 -9.17 27.55
N LEU A 189 -18.48 -8.86 26.29
CA LEU A 189 -17.49 -9.60 25.50
C LEU A 189 -16.10 -9.13 25.96
N PRO A 190 -15.15 -10.05 26.27
CA PRO A 190 -13.90 -9.71 26.95
C PRO A 190 -13.16 -8.55 26.31
N GLY A 191 -13.34 -7.36 26.88
CA GLY A 191 -12.25 -6.42 27.07
C GLY A 191 -11.32 -6.95 28.15
N GLU A 192 -10.16 -6.31 28.34
CA GLU A 192 -9.12 -6.69 29.32
C GLU A 192 -9.63 -6.93 30.77
N THR A 193 -10.89 -6.58 31.07
CA THR A 193 -11.52 -6.71 32.38
C THR A 193 -12.88 -7.43 32.39
N SER A 194 -13.43 -7.94 31.27
CA SER A 194 -14.90 -8.17 31.17
C SER A 194 -15.43 -9.59 31.34
N TRP A 195 -14.63 -10.59 31.69
CA TRP A 195 -15.19 -11.71 32.45
C TRP A 195 -14.65 -11.56 33.84
N LYS A 196 -15.41 -10.85 34.71
CA LYS A 196 -15.26 -10.94 36.16
C LYS A 196 -14.94 -12.39 36.44
N SER A 197 -13.74 -12.63 36.97
CA SER A 197 -13.11 -13.94 36.92
C SER A 197 -14.13 -14.99 37.37
N TRP A 198 -14.69 -15.78 36.45
CA TRP A 198 -15.61 -16.83 36.84
C TRP A 198 -14.88 -17.80 37.76
N SER A 199 -13.54 -17.81 37.78
CA SER A 199 -12.75 -18.45 38.82
C SER A 199 -13.12 -18.08 40.27
N GLN A 200 -13.65 -16.89 40.54
CA GLN A 200 -14.16 -16.51 41.87
C GLN A 200 -15.59 -17.03 42.12
N GLU A 201 -16.48 -17.03 41.13
CA GLU A 201 -17.84 -17.58 41.25
C GLU A 201 -17.88 -19.12 41.16
N LEU A 202 -16.88 -19.72 40.49
CA LEU A 202 -16.61 -21.16 40.38
C LEU A 202 -15.80 -21.69 41.57
N GLN A 203 -15.16 -20.82 42.35
CA GLN A 203 -14.40 -21.24 43.54
C GLN A 203 -15.37 -21.77 44.59
N GLY A 204 -15.43 -23.11 44.71
CA GLY A 204 -16.27 -23.80 45.69
C GLY A 204 -17.59 -24.37 45.16
N ARG A 205 -17.90 -24.21 43.86
CA ARG A 205 -19.07 -24.85 43.22
C ARG A 205 -18.69 -26.15 42.54
N SER A 206 -19.56 -27.16 42.63
CA SER A 206 -19.38 -28.46 41.99
C SER A 206 -19.45 -28.33 40.47
N PRO A 207 -18.66 -29.10 39.70
CA PRO A 207 -18.84 -29.27 38.26
C PRO A 207 -20.25 -29.72 37.86
N ASP A 208 -20.98 -30.35 38.79
CA ASP A 208 -22.36 -30.84 38.60
C ASP A 208 -23.44 -29.79 38.97
N ASP A 209 -23.04 -28.54 39.26
CA ASP A 209 -23.98 -27.45 39.55
C ASP A 209 -24.76 -27.08 38.29
N LYS A 210 -26.00 -27.59 38.23
CA LYS A 210 -26.89 -27.47 37.06
C LYS A 210 -27.26 -26.02 36.75
N GLU A 211 -27.44 -25.17 37.76
CA GLU A 211 -27.75 -23.75 37.54
C GLU A 211 -26.58 -23.00 36.92
N LEU A 212 -25.36 -23.32 37.35
CA LEU A 212 -24.14 -22.77 36.78
C LEU A 212 -23.93 -23.27 35.34
N GLY A 213 -24.16 -24.57 35.09
CA GLY A 213 -24.12 -25.14 33.74
C GLY A 213 -25.12 -24.49 32.79
N ASP A 214 -26.36 -24.29 33.21
CA ASP A 214 -27.42 -23.64 32.43
C ASP A 214 -27.08 -22.16 32.16
N LEU A 215 -26.49 -21.45 33.13
CA LEU A 215 -26.04 -20.07 32.97
C LEU A 215 -24.89 -19.97 31.95
N VAL A 216 -23.84 -20.80 32.07
CA VAL A 216 -22.72 -20.81 31.11
C VAL A 216 -23.20 -21.16 29.70
N MET A 217 -24.09 -22.15 29.57
CA MET A 217 -24.65 -22.53 28.27
C MET A 217 -25.46 -21.40 27.67
N THR A 218 -26.27 -20.71 28.48
CA THR A 218 -27.09 -19.58 28.01
C THR A 218 -26.20 -18.42 27.58
N THR A 219 -25.21 -18.05 28.37
CA THR A 219 -24.27 -16.97 28.04
C THR A 219 -23.45 -17.32 26.81
N ALA A 220 -22.83 -18.50 26.76
CA ALA A 220 -22.01 -18.89 25.61
C ALA A 220 -22.84 -19.13 24.33
N ALA A 221 -24.08 -19.62 24.44
CA ALA A 221 -25.00 -19.72 23.30
C ALA A 221 -25.44 -18.35 22.80
N ALA A 222 -25.74 -17.40 23.70
CA ALA A 222 -26.03 -16.02 23.34
C ALA A 222 -24.81 -15.35 22.69
N THR A 223 -23.61 -15.51 23.27
CA THR A 223 -22.36 -15.01 22.71
C THR A 223 -22.08 -15.58 21.33
N ILE A 224 -22.23 -16.90 21.13
CA ILE A 224 -22.05 -17.53 19.81
C ILE A 224 -23.14 -17.12 18.84
N ALA A 225 -24.40 -16.98 19.28
CA ALA A 225 -25.48 -16.51 18.43
C ALA A 225 -25.21 -15.07 17.96
N THR A 226 -24.62 -14.20 18.76
CA THR A 226 -24.24 -12.85 18.34
C THR A 226 -22.98 -12.85 17.47
N LEU A 227 -21.98 -13.66 17.83
CA LEU A 227 -20.73 -13.79 17.07
C LEU A 227 -20.94 -14.48 15.71
N LYS A 228 -21.85 -15.45 15.60
CA LYS A 228 -22.18 -16.16 14.34
C LYS A 228 -23.41 -15.61 13.62
N GLY A 229 -24.36 -15.03 14.33
CA GLY A 229 -25.69 -14.64 13.83
C GLY A 229 -25.71 -13.38 12.97
N GLY A 230 -24.55 -12.81 12.67
CA GLY A 230 -24.38 -12.00 11.48
C GLY A 230 -23.65 -10.68 11.73
N LEU A 231 -24.04 -9.90 12.75
CA LEU A 231 -23.48 -8.54 12.92
C LEU A 231 -21.97 -8.56 13.17
N ILE A 232 -21.52 -9.22 14.25
CA ILE A 232 -20.09 -9.27 14.58
C ILE A 232 -19.31 -10.08 13.52
N ASN A 233 -19.89 -11.13 12.96
CA ASN A 233 -19.24 -11.90 11.88
C ASN A 233 -19.03 -11.05 10.62
N ASN A 234 -20.00 -10.22 10.27
CA ASN A 234 -19.90 -9.32 9.13
C ASN A 234 -18.87 -8.23 9.41
N ASP A 235 -18.92 -7.59 10.57
CA ASP A 235 -17.94 -6.55 10.94
C ASP A 235 -16.52 -7.13 11.05
N PHE A 236 -16.37 -8.36 11.54
CA PHE A 236 -15.11 -9.08 11.57
C PHE A 236 -14.57 -9.32 10.15
N LYS A 237 -15.39 -9.85 9.24
CA LYS A 237 -15.01 -10.05 7.82
C LYS A 237 -14.69 -8.73 7.13
N ASN A 238 -15.48 -7.70 7.41
CA ASN A 238 -15.27 -6.36 6.88
C ASN A 238 -13.94 -5.79 7.40
N LEU A 239 -13.60 -6.02 8.67
CA LEU A 239 -12.33 -5.59 9.25
C LEU A 239 -11.13 -6.32 8.62
N GLU A 240 -11.24 -7.63 8.37
CA GLU A 240 -10.20 -8.38 7.64
C GLU A 240 -10.00 -7.83 6.23
N GLN A 241 -11.09 -7.52 5.52
CA GLN A 241 -11.01 -6.92 4.19
C GLN A 241 -10.43 -5.50 4.24
N ALA A 242 -10.85 -4.67 5.19
CA ALA A 242 -10.33 -3.33 5.40
C ALA A 242 -8.82 -3.34 5.72
N SER A 243 -8.37 -4.29 6.56
CA SER A 243 -6.94 -4.49 6.85
C SER A 243 -6.13 -4.82 5.59
N LYS A 244 -6.65 -5.71 4.73
CA LYS A 244 -6.01 -6.03 3.43
C LYS A 244 -5.98 -4.83 2.50
N ASN A 245 -7.01 -3.99 2.51
CA ASN A 245 -7.05 -2.76 1.72
C ASN A 245 -5.98 -1.76 2.20
N LEU A 246 -5.76 -1.62 3.51
CA LEU A 246 -4.69 -0.80 4.08
C LEU A 246 -3.30 -1.34 3.73
N GLU A 247 -3.07 -2.65 3.84
CA GLU A 247 -1.80 -3.27 3.42
C GLU A 247 -1.53 -3.08 1.92
N SER A 248 -2.57 -3.23 1.09
CA SER A 248 -2.50 -2.96 -0.35
C SER A 248 -2.16 -1.50 -0.62
N PHE A 249 -2.84 -0.56 0.03
CA PHE A 249 -2.55 0.88 -0.05
C PHE A 249 -1.08 1.16 0.30
N HIS A 250 -0.60 0.62 1.43
CA HIS A 250 0.78 0.77 1.85
C HIS A 250 1.76 0.26 0.80
N SER A 251 1.58 -0.98 0.34
CA SER A 251 2.46 -1.59 -0.65
C SER A 251 2.52 -0.82 -1.98
N LYS A 252 1.42 -0.19 -2.38
CA LYS A 252 1.32 0.57 -3.65
C LYS A 252 2.03 1.91 -3.60
N PHE A 253 1.98 2.59 -2.45
CA PHE A 253 2.35 4.00 -2.36
C PHE A 253 3.62 4.27 -1.54
N GLN A 254 4.12 3.29 -0.77
CA GLN A 254 5.32 3.45 0.08
C GLN A 254 6.53 4.01 -0.69
N ALA A 255 6.77 3.53 -1.92
CA ALA A 255 7.92 3.97 -2.72
C ALA A 255 7.91 5.47 -3.05
N VAL A 256 6.75 6.13 -3.03
CA VAL A 256 6.65 7.60 -3.23
C VAL A 256 7.24 8.34 -2.01
N PHE A 257 7.05 7.79 -0.81
CA PHE A 257 7.58 8.36 0.44
C PHE A 257 9.06 8.01 0.62
N ASP A 258 9.46 6.76 0.32
CA ASP A 258 10.86 6.33 0.39
C ASP A 258 11.77 7.18 -0.51
N LYS A 259 11.25 7.61 -1.67
CA LYS A 259 11.94 8.51 -2.61
C LYS A 259 11.82 10.00 -2.28
N GLY A 260 11.18 10.35 -1.16
CA GLY A 260 10.98 11.74 -0.74
C GLY A 260 10.12 12.58 -1.69
N ILE A 261 9.35 11.93 -2.58
CA ILE A 261 8.46 12.62 -3.52
C ILE A 261 7.29 13.27 -2.77
N CYS A 262 6.77 12.57 -1.76
CA CYS A 262 5.81 13.08 -0.80
C CYS A 262 6.45 13.17 0.59
N THR A 263 6.02 14.14 1.39
CA THR A 263 6.29 14.17 2.84
C THR A 263 4.98 14.21 3.59
N GLY A 264 4.78 13.29 4.51
CA GLY A 264 3.59 13.30 5.35
C GLY A 264 3.49 12.04 6.20
N SER A 265 2.57 12.05 7.14
CA SER A 265 2.31 10.94 8.07
C SER A 265 1.36 9.89 7.52
N VAL A 266 0.81 10.07 6.31
CA VAL A 266 -0.22 9.16 5.74
C VAL A 266 0.22 7.70 5.80
N MET A 267 1.51 7.43 5.54
CA MET A 267 2.05 6.08 5.62
C MET A 267 2.15 5.56 7.06
N ASP A 268 2.65 6.39 7.98
CA ASP A 268 2.72 6.05 9.40
C ASP A 268 1.32 5.78 9.98
N ASP A 269 0.35 6.62 9.63
CA ASP A 269 -1.05 6.48 10.00
C ASP A 269 -1.67 5.20 9.41
N CYS A 270 -1.32 4.86 8.17
CA CYS A 270 -1.75 3.62 7.52
C CYS A 270 -1.21 2.38 8.24
N VAL A 271 0.08 2.38 8.61
CA VAL A 271 0.70 1.30 9.38
C VAL A 271 0.06 1.16 10.76
N ALA A 272 -0.14 2.28 11.47
CA ALA A 272 -0.75 2.29 12.78
C ALA A 272 -2.18 1.73 12.74
N LEU A 273 -2.99 2.17 11.78
CA LEU A 273 -4.37 1.72 11.62
C LEU A 273 -4.46 0.24 11.20
N SER A 274 -3.59 -0.20 10.28
CA SER A 274 -3.49 -1.61 9.89
C SER A 274 -3.15 -2.50 11.09
N ARG A 275 -2.19 -2.07 11.93
CA ARG A 275 -1.86 -2.76 13.17
C ARG A 275 -3.04 -2.84 14.12
N GLN A 276 -3.79 -1.74 14.30
CA GLN A 276 -4.97 -1.70 15.15
C GLN A 276 -6.05 -2.67 14.64
N ALA A 277 -6.35 -2.66 13.34
CA ALA A 277 -7.30 -3.59 12.71
C ALA A 277 -6.90 -5.06 12.92
N LYS A 278 -5.61 -5.37 12.76
CA LYS A 278 -5.07 -6.73 12.96
C LYS A 278 -5.19 -7.20 14.41
N VAL A 279 -4.81 -6.35 15.37
CA VAL A 279 -4.96 -6.65 16.81
C VAL A 279 -6.42 -6.89 17.15
N ARG A 280 -7.33 -6.07 16.64
CA ARG A 280 -8.76 -6.20 16.94
C ARG A 280 -9.37 -7.46 16.34
N SER A 281 -9.01 -7.80 15.10
CA SER A 281 -9.39 -9.06 14.46
C SER A 281 -8.91 -10.28 15.28
N GLN A 282 -7.66 -10.26 15.77
CA GLN A 282 -7.15 -11.32 16.63
C GLN A 282 -7.96 -11.45 17.93
N GLN A 283 -8.25 -10.34 18.60
CA GLN A 283 -9.09 -10.34 19.80
C GLN A 283 -10.45 -11.00 19.55
N VAL A 284 -11.19 -10.56 18.53
CA VAL A 284 -12.51 -11.13 18.18
C VAL A 284 -12.41 -12.63 17.85
N SER A 285 -11.32 -13.05 17.19
CA SER A 285 -11.06 -14.47 16.91
C SER A 285 -10.89 -15.30 18.18
N VAL A 286 -10.15 -14.79 19.17
CA VAL A 286 -10.00 -15.45 20.48
C VAL A 286 -11.35 -15.58 21.17
N LEU A 287 -12.15 -14.51 21.18
CA LEU A 287 -13.48 -14.51 21.80
C LEU A 287 -14.40 -15.58 21.22
N MET A 288 -14.39 -15.71 19.89
CA MET A 288 -15.15 -16.76 19.20
C MET A 288 -14.73 -18.16 19.64
N ILE A 289 -13.42 -18.40 19.76
CA ILE A 289 -12.92 -19.73 20.11
C ILE A 289 -13.17 -20.04 21.59
N GLU A 290 -12.96 -19.07 22.48
CA GLU A 290 -13.29 -19.18 23.90
C GLU A 290 -14.77 -19.56 24.11
N SER A 291 -15.68 -18.85 23.43
CA SER A 291 -17.11 -19.09 23.56
C SER A 291 -17.51 -20.50 23.09
N VAL A 292 -16.95 -20.96 21.97
CA VAL A 292 -17.23 -22.31 21.44
C VAL A 292 -16.64 -23.40 22.32
N LEU A 293 -15.43 -23.19 22.85
CA LEU A 293 -14.77 -24.14 23.74
C LEU A 293 -15.53 -24.29 25.06
N ASN A 294 -16.00 -23.18 25.65
CA ASN A 294 -16.82 -23.22 26.86
C ASN A 294 -18.14 -23.97 26.65
N LEU A 295 -18.84 -23.78 25.51
CA LEU A 295 -20.00 -24.63 25.17
C LEU A 295 -19.63 -26.12 25.06
N GLY A 296 -18.47 -26.42 24.47
CA GLY A 296 -17.96 -27.78 24.39
C GLY A 296 -17.73 -28.39 25.77
N ILE A 297 -17.10 -27.63 26.68
CA ILE A 297 -16.81 -28.02 28.06
C ILE A 297 -18.10 -28.30 28.83
N VAL A 298 -19.05 -27.36 28.84
CA VAL A 298 -20.28 -27.52 29.64
C VAL A 298 -21.22 -28.56 29.04
N GLY A 299 -21.28 -28.67 27.71
CA GLY A 299 -22.02 -29.73 27.04
C GLY A 299 -21.34 -31.11 27.05
N ASN A 300 -20.13 -31.21 27.62
CA ASN A 300 -19.26 -32.38 27.59
C ASN A 300 -19.08 -32.98 26.18
N LYS A 301 -18.98 -32.12 25.17
CA LYS A 301 -18.88 -32.47 23.75
C LYS A 301 -17.41 -32.54 23.32
N ALA A 302 -16.80 -33.70 23.53
CA ALA A 302 -15.36 -33.92 23.31
C ALA A 302 -14.90 -33.59 21.88
N ASP A 303 -15.72 -33.87 20.87
CA ASP A 303 -15.49 -33.57 19.46
C ASP A 303 -15.36 -32.06 19.19
N ILE A 304 -16.24 -31.25 19.80
CA ILE A 304 -16.19 -29.78 19.70
C ILE A 304 -14.93 -29.25 20.38
N ILE A 305 -14.61 -29.78 21.56
CA ILE A 305 -13.42 -29.38 22.32
C ILE A 305 -12.16 -29.67 21.50
N GLU A 306 -11.99 -30.89 21.00
CA GLU A 306 -10.81 -31.29 20.22
C GLU A 306 -10.66 -30.44 18.93
N ALA A 307 -11.74 -30.17 18.21
CA ALA A 307 -11.72 -29.34 17.01
C ALA A 307 -11.31 -27.87 17.29
N GLN A 308 -11.70 -27.30 18.43
CA GLN A 308 -11.29 -25.94 18.81
C GLN A 308 -9.86 -25.88 19.33
N ILE A 309 -9.41 -26.88 20.10
CA ILE A 309 -8.02 -27.00 20.55
C ILE A 309 -7.06 -26.96 19.36
N GLU A 310 -7.40 -27.65 18.27
CA GLU A 310 -6.59 -27.66 17.05
C GLU A 310 -6.54 -26.28 16.38
N LYS A 311 -7.66 -25.54 16.35
CA LYS A 311 -7.72 -24.16 15.82
C LYS A 311 -6.93 -23.15 16.65
N LEU A 312 -6.60 -23.47 17.90
CA LEU A 312 -5.80 -22.62 18.80
C LEU A 312 -4.29 -22.86 18.70
N LYS A 313 -3.85 -24.01 18.19
CA LYS A 313 -2.42 -24.34 18.12
C LYS A 313 -1.68 -23.37 17.18
N GLY A 314 -0.60 -22.78 17.68
CA GLY A 314 0.31 -21.96 16.88
C GLY A 314 -0.12 -20.50 16.66
N LYS A 315 -1.19 -20.05 17.35
CA LYS A 315 -1.62 -18.65 17.33
C LYS A 315 -0.70 -17.71 18.15
N THR A 316 -0.82 -16.41 17.92
CA THR A 316 0.17 -15.37 18.27
C THR A 316 0.44 -15.21 19.79
N SER A 317 1.44 -14.42 20.18
CA SER A 317 1.97 -14.36 21.55
C SER A 317 0.97 -13.92 22.63
N CYS A 318 0.07 -12.97 22.35
CA CYS A 318 -1.01 -12.57 23.27
C CYS A 318 -2.12 -13.64 23.35
N GLU A 319 -2.47 -14.23 22.21
CA GLU A 319 -3.45 -15.33 22.14
C GLU A 319 -2.95 -16.57 22.89
N LYS A 320 -1.64 -16.84 22.86
CA LYS A 320 -1.03 -18.03 23.47
C LYS A 320 -1.32 -18.17 24.96
N ASP A 321 -1.39 -17.07 25.70
CA ASP A 321 -1.62 -17.14 27.15
C ASP A 321 -3.11 -17.37 27.49
N VAL A 322 -4.03 -16.74 26.76
CA VAL A 322 -5.47 -17.05 26.86
C VAL A 322 -5.74 -18.49 26.41
N CYS A 323 -5.13 -18.91 25.31
CA CYS A 323 -5.23 -20.27 24.79
C CYS A 323 -4.71 -21.31 25.78
N LYS A 324 -3.58 -21.04 26.47
CA LYS A 324 -3.05 -21.97 27.50
C LYS A 324 -4.04 -22.17 28.64
N VAL A 325 -4.65 -21.10 29.16
CA VAL A 325 -5.62 -21.18 30.27
C VAL A 325 -6.83 -21.99 29.85
N LEU A 326 -7.37 -21.72 28.65
CA LEU A 326 -8.51 -22.44 28.09
C LEU A 326 -8.19 -23.91 27.79
N LEU A 327 -7.02 -24.19 27.21
CA LEU A 327 -6.54 -25.54 26.91
C LEU A 327 -6.35 -26.38 28.17
N HIS A 328 -5.81 -25.79 29.23
CA HIS A 328 -5.62 -26.47 30.51
C HIS A 328 -6.96 -26.91 31.10
N LYS A 329 -7.97 -26.04 31.06
CA LYS A 329 -9.30 -26.34 31.59
C LYS A 329 -10.06 -27.37 30.74
N ALA A 330 -9.94 -27.28 29.42
CA ALA A 330 -10.49 -28.29 28.50
C ALA A 330 -9.89 -29.68 28.71
N ARG A 331 -8.57 -29.76 28.92
CA ARG A 331 -7.85 -31.02 29.21
C ARG A 331 -8.33 -31.68 30.50
N ALA A 332 -8.51 -30.88 31.55
CA ALA A 332 -9.07 -31.36 32.82
C ALA A 332 -10.46 -32.01 32.65
N VAL A 333 -11.32 -31.45 31.78
CA VAL A 333 -12.66 -31.98 31.50
C VAL A 333 -12.62 -33.25 30.65
N LEU A 334 -11.68 -33.33 29.70
CA LEU A 334 -11.46 -34.50 28.86
C LEU A 334 -10.75 -35.66 29.59
N GLY A 335 -10.28 -35.45 30.83
CA GLY A 335 -9.48 -36.42 31.57
C GLY A 335 -8.14 -36.75 30.91
N LYS A 336 -7.58 -35.80 30.15
CA LYS A 336 -6.30 -35.93 29.41
C LYS A 336 -5.25 -34.97 29.95
#